data_AF-A0A948ZCX3-F1
#
_entry.id   AF-A0A948ZCX3-F1
#
_cell.length_a   1.000
_cell.length_b   1.000
_cell.length_c   1.000
_cell.angle_alpha   90.00
_cell.angle_beta   90.00
_cell.angle_gamma   90.00
#
_symmetry.space_group_name_H-M   'P 1'
#
loop_
_entity.id
_entity.type
_entity.pdbx_description
1 polymer ?
#
loop_
_entity_poly.entity_id
_entity_poly.type
_entity_poly.pdbx_seq_one_letter_code
_entity_poly.pdbx_strand_id
1 'polypeptide(L)'
;METKEKIDILLKEYDMLRIEARDRMRGRLAIVGYFTVLAAFFEVQTQLSLFWVFFFTCITLGSVWFYFWILLKRVSAHLMKLEKRINSLAGEELLTWEQKVSYRRTFLLSRVLDKFRFNCRN
;
A
#
# COMPACT_ATOMS: atom_id res chain seq x y z
N MET A 1 18.17 29.85 -10.91
CA MET A 1 17.80 28.43 -11.06
C MET A 1 16.74 28.33 -12.13
N GLU A 2 17.15 27.84 -13.29
CA GLU A 2 16.29 27.61 -14.44
C GLU A 2 15.16 26.65 -14.05
N THR A 3 13.93 26.91 -14.50
CA THR A 3 12.75 26.06 -14.23
C THR A 3 13.00 24.59 -14.57
N LYS A 4 13.85 24.32 -15.55
CA LYS A 4 14.29 22.97 -15.95
C LYS A 4 15.07 22.23 -14.87
N GLU A 5 16.02 22.87 -14.17
CA GLU A 5 16.76 22.24 -13.07
C GLU A 5 15.83 21.84 -11.92
N LYS A 6 14.85 22.69 -11.60
CA LYS A 6 13.86 22.40 -10.55
C LYS A 6 12.98 21.21 -10.92
N ILE A 7 12.55 21.11 -12.18
CA ILE A 7 11.76 19.98 -12.66
C ILE A 7 12.58 18.69 -12.61
N ASP A 8 13.85 18.72 -13.02
CA ASP A 8 14.72 17.54 -13.02
C ASP A 8 15.00 17.01 -11.61
N ILE A 9 15.18 17.91 -10.63
CA ILE A 9 15.31 17.55 -9.21
C ILE A 9 14.03 16.88 -8.70
N LEU A 10 12.85 17.45 -9.01
CA LEU A 10 11.58 16.90 -8.56
C LEU A 10 11.26 15.54 -9.21
N LEU A 11 11.67 15.32 -10.46
CA LEU A 11 11.54 14.02 -11.14
C LEU A 11 12.43 12.96 -10.48
N LYS A 12 13.67 13.30 -10.13
CA LYS A 12 14.55 12.39 -9.37
C LYS A 12 13.99 12.05 -8.00
N GLU A 13 13.43 13.03 -7.30
CA GLU A 13 12.77 12.81 -6.00
C GLU A 13 11.54 11.88 -6.15
N TYR A 14 10.74 12.09 -7.20
CA TYR A 14 9.61 11.22 -7.53
C TYR A 14 10.04 9.76 -7.77
N ASP A 15 11.07 9.55 -8.59
CA ASP A 15 11.57 8.20 -8.88
C ASP A 15 12.16 7.53 -7.65
N MET A 16 12.90 8.26 -6.82
CA MET A 16 13.44 7.76 -5.57
C MET A 16 12.32 7.29 -4.61
N LEU A 17 11.29 8.12 -4.40
CA LEU A 17 10.13 7.76 -3.58
C LEU A 17 9.40 6.53 -4.12
N ARG A 18 9.31 6.38 -5.45
CA ARG A 18 8.66 5.25 -6.09
C ARG A 18 9.45 3.95 -5.91
N ILE A 19 10.78 4.01 -6.02
CA ILE A 19 11.67 2.88 -5.77
C ILE A 19 11.57 2.46 -4.30
N GLU A 20 11.66 3.42 -3.37
CA GLU A 20 11.55 3.14 -1.95
C GLU A 20 10.19 2.50 -1.60
N ALA A 21 9.09 3.00 -2.18
CA ALA A 21 7.77 2.40 -2.01
C ALA A 21 7.73 0.95 -2.53
N ARG A 22 8.35 0.69 -3.69
CA ARG A 22 8.42 -0.65 -4.29
C ARG A 22 9.24 -1.62 -3.43
N ASP A 23 10.40 -1.20 -2.95
CA ASP A 23 11.27 -2.05 -2.14
C ASP A 23 10.65 -2.35 -0.77
N ARG A 24 9.99 -1.35 -0.17
CA ARG A 24 9.17 -1.56 1.02
C ARG A 24 8.05 -2.57 0.77
N MET A 25 7.44 -2.61 -0.43
CA MET A 25 6.44 -3.64 -0.76
C MET A 25 7.07 -5.03 -0.94
N ARG A 26 8.24 -5.14 -1.59
CA ARG A 26 8.94 -6.42 -1.79
C ARG A 26 9.32 -7.11 -0.49
N GLY A 27 9.94 -6.38 0.44
CA GLY A 27 10.34 -6.95 1.73
C GLY A 27 9.16 -7.49 2.55
N ARG A 28 7.95 -7.01 2.30
CA ARG A 28 6.74 -7.38 3.06
C ARG A 28 6.08 -8.67 2.57
N LEU A 29 6.23 -9.04 1.29
CA LEU A 29 5.81 -10.36 0.83
C LEU A 29 6.65 -11.47 1.46
N ALA A 30 7.94 -11.19 1.73
CA ALA A 30 8.80 -12.12 2.47
C ALA A 30 8.31 -12.34 3.91
N ILE A 31 7.79 -11.30 4.58
CA ILE A 31 7.24 -11.41 5.94
C ILE A 31 6.09 -12.43 5.99
N VAL A 32 5.19 -12.42 5.01
CA VAL A 32 4.10 -13.42 4.94
C VAL A 32 4.68 -14.84 4.85
N GLY A 33 5.69 -15.05 4.01
CA GLY A 33 6.41 -16.32 3.93
C GLY A 33 7.00 -16.77 5.27
N TYR A 34 7.69 -15.86 5.97
CA TYR A 34 8.25 -16.15 7.30
C TYR A 34 7.19 -16.52 8.33
N PHE A 35 6.06 -15.81 8.38
CA PHE A 35 4.96 -16.15 9.29
C PHE A 35 4.36 -17.52 8.99
N THR A 36 4.30 -17.91 7.71
CA THR A 36 3.78 -19.23 7.31
C THR A 36 4.68 -20.36 7.82
N VAL A 37 6.01 -20.19 7.69
CA VAL A 37 7.01 -21.16 8.18
C VAL A 37 7.01 -21.23 9.70
N LEU A 38 6.94 -20.09 10.38
CA LEU A 38 6.86 -20.04 11.85
C LEU A 38 5.60 -20.74 12.38
N ALA A 39 4.44 -20.49 11.78
CA ALA A 39 3.19 -21.15 12.17
C ALA A 39 3.29 -22.68 12.07
N ALA A 40 3.85 -23.20 10.97
CA ALA A 40 4.07 -24.63 10.79
C ALA A 40 5.08 -25.21 11.81
N PHE A 41 6.12 -24.46 12.17
CA PHE A 41 7.08 -24.89 13.19
C PHE A 41 6.46 -24.97 14.59
N PHE A 42 5.64 -23.98 14.97
CA PHE A 42 4.97 -23.98 16.28
C PHE A 42 3.92 -25.09 16.42
N GLU A 43 3.23 -25.45 15.35
CA GLU A 43 2.30 -26.59 15.30
C GLU A 43 2.99 -27.90 15.72
N VAL A 44 4.19 -28.15 15.21
CA VAL A 44 4.97 -29.36 15.52
C VAL A 44 5.43 -29.38 16.98
N GLN A 45 5.80 -28.22 17.53
CA GLN A 45 6.54 -28.17 18.80
C GLN A 45 5.68 -28.03 20.05
N THR A 46 4.50 -27.39 19.98
CA THR A 46 3.84 -26.87 21.20
C THR A 46 2.59 -27.59 21.67
N GLN A 47 2.03 -28.56 20.90
CA GLN A 47 0.73 -29.21 21.21
C GLN A 47 -0.40 -28.20 21.57
N LEU A 48 -0.23 -26.92 21.21
CA LEU A 48 -1.25 -25.89 21.36
C LEU A 48 -2.40 -26.20 20.41
N SER A 49 -3.63 -25.94 20.86
CA SER A 49 -4.78 -26.05 19.96
C SER A 49 -4.56 -25.15 18.74
N LEU A 50 -4.63 -25.74 17.56
CA LEU A 50 -4.49 -25.08 16.25
C LEU A 50 -5.34 -23.80 16.15
N PHE A 51 -6.48 -23.77 16.84
CA PHE A 51 -7.33 -22.60 16.92
C PHE A 51 -6.61 -21.36 17.44
N TRP A 52 -5.85 -21.47 18.53
CA TRP A 52 -5.15 -20.33 19.13
C TRP A 52 -3.99 -19.87 18.25
N VAL A 53 -3.22 -20.81 17.71
CA VAL A 53 -2.11 -20.50 16.78
C VAL A 53 -2.63 -19.77 15.55
N PHE A 54 -3.73 -20.25 14.97
CA PHE A 54 -4.36 -19.61 13.82
C PHE A 54 -4.93 -18.23 14.19
N PHE A 55 -5.62 -18.11 15.32
CA PHE A 55 -6.20 -16.86 15.80
C PHE A 55 -5.14 -15.75 15.97
N PHE A 56 -4.04 -16.05 16.68
CA PHE A 56 -2.95 -15.09 16.88
C PHE A 56 -2.23 -14.76 15.57
N THR A 57 -2.05 -15.74 14.68
CA THR A 57 -1.44 -15.52 13.36
C THR A 57 -2.31 -14.59 12.51
N CYS A 58 -3.62 -14.81 12.47
CA CYS A 58 -4.56 -13.96 11.74
C CYS A 58 -4.62 -12.53 12.29
N ILE A 59 -4.64 -12.37 13.62
CA ILE A 59 -4.61 -11.02 14.24
C ILE A 59 -3.30 -10.32 13.88
N THR A 60 -2.17 -11.00 14.03
CA THR A 60 -0.86 -10.40 13.76
C THR A 60 -0.74 -9.98 12.29
N LEU A 61 -1.11 -10.86 11.35
CA LEU A 61 -1.15 -10.55 9.92
C LEU A 61 -2.12 -9.40 9.62
N GLY A 62 -3.31 -9.41 10.22
CA GLY A 62 -4.32 -8.37 10.05
C GLY A 62 -3.84 -7.00 10.53
N SER A 63 -3.25 -6.92 11.73
CA SER A 63 -2.69 -5.68 12.30
C SER A 63 -1.53 -5.15 11.45
N VAL A 64 -0.63 -6.04 11.03
CA VAL A 64 0.48 -5.70 10.14
C VAL A 64 -0.03 -5.14 8.80
N TRP A 65 -1.04 -5.80 8.21
CA TRP A 65 -1.67 -5.35 6.96
C TRP A 65 -2.36 -3.99 7.10
N PHE A 66 -3.07 -3.77 8.20
CA PHE A 66 -3.74 -2.51 8.49
C PHE A 66 -2.74 -1.36 8.67
N TYR A 67 -1.67 -1.58 9.44
CA TYR A 67 -0.60 -0.60 9.58
C TYR A 67 0.05 -0.25 8.22
N PHE A 68 0.27 -1.26 7.37
CA PHE A 68 0.80 -1.03 6.03
C PHE A 68 -0.13 -0.23 5.13
N TRP A 69 -1.44 -0.48 5.22
CA TRP A 69 -2.43 0.29 4.48
C TRP A 69 -2.35 1.79 4.82
N ILE A 70 -2.17 2.13 6.10
CA ILE A 70 -2.00 3.52 6.54
C ILE A 70 -0.72 4.13 5.97
N LEU A 71 0.40 3.42 6.04
CA LEU A 71 1.67 3.89 5.49
C LEU A 71 1.60 4.11 3.97
N LEU A 72 1.01 3.15 3.24
CA LEU A 72 0.86 3.25 1.79
C LEU A 72 -0.01 4.45 1.40
N LYS A 73 -1.10 4.70 2.15
CA LYS A 73 -1.93 5.90 1.96
C LYS A 73 -1.13 7.19 2.14
N ARG A 74 -0.25 7.24 3.14
CA ARG A 74 0.59 8.43 3.38
C ARG A 74 1.58 8.65 2.23
N VAL A 75 2.24 7.60 1.75
CA VAL A 75 3.19 7.68 0.64
C VAL A 75 2.47 8.06 -0.67
N SER A 76 1.33 7.46 -0.98
CA SER A 76 0.56 7.81 -2.18
C SER A 76 0.06 9.26 -2.14
N ALA A 77 -0.35 9.75 -0.97
CA ALA A 77 -0.75 11.14 -0.80
C ALA A 77 0.42 12.11 -1.03
N HIS A 78 1.63 11.73 -0.61
CA HIS A 78 2.84 12.51 -0.86
C HIS A 78 3.21 12.53 -2.34
N LEU A 79 3.20 11.37 -3.01
CA LEU A 79 3.45 11.25 -4.45
C LEU A 79 2.45 12.09 -5.26
N MET A 80 1.17 12.08 -4.90
CA MET A 80 0.16 12.90 -5.57
C MET A 80 0.41 14.42 -5.41
N LYS A 81 0.92 14.86 -4.25
CA LYS A 81 1.32 16.27 -4.07
C LYS A 81 2.52 16.63 -4.94
N LEU A 82 3.49 15.74 -5.05
CA LEU A 82 4.67 15.92 -5.88
C LEU A 82 4.28 15.99 -7.37
N GLU A 83 3.42 15.07 -7.82
CA GLU A 83 2.89 15.02 -9.18
C GLU A 83 2.17 16.32 -9.56
N LYS A 84 1.27 16.82 -8.70
CA LYS A 84 0.61 18.12 -8.91
C LYS A 84 1.60 19.28 -9.01
N ARG A 85 2.65 19.27 -8.18
CA ARG A 85 3.66 20.33 -8.16
C ARG A 85 4.49 20.31 -9.44
N ILE A 86 4.89 19.13 -9.92
CA ILE A 86 5.63 18.97 -11.18
C ILE A 86 4.76 19.45 -12.36
N ASN A 87 3.51 19.00 -12.45
CA ASN A 87 2.60 19.42 -13.53
C ASN A 87 2.36 20.94 -13.51
N SER A 88 2.21 21.54 -12.31
CA SER A 88 2.06 23.00 -12.18
C SER A 88 3.28 23.79 -12.65
N LEU A 89 4.48 23.23 -12.48
CA LEU A 89 5.74 23.87 -12.90
C LEU A 89 6.02 23.64 -14.39
N ALA A 90 5.54 22.53 -14.95
CA ALA A 90 5.67 22.22 -16.37
C ALA A 90 4.62 22.95 -17.23
N GLY A 91 3.48 23.36 -16.65
CA GLY A 91 2.36 23.94 -17.39
C GLY A 91 1.53 22.93 -18.17
N GLU A 92 1.87 21.64 -18.07
CA GLU A 92 1.21 20.51 -18.74
C GLU A 92 1.05 19.33 -17.76
N GLU A 93 0.02 18.50 -17.96
CA GLU A 93 -0.18 17.26 -17.18
C GLU A 93 0.72 16.12 -17.66
N LEU A 94 2.01 16.19 -17.30
CA LEU A 94 3.02 15.19 -17.69
C LEU A 94 2.85 13.87 -16.91
N LEU A 95 2.45 13.94 -15.64
CA LEU A 95 2.32 12.80 -14.74
C LEU A 95 0.86 12.69 -14.27
N THR A 96 0.18 11.56 -14.59
CA THR A 96 -1.24 11.30 -14.23
C THR A 96 -1.46 9.99 -13.46
N TRP A 97 -0.38 9.33 -13.04
CA TRP A 97 -0.42 7.93 -12.62
C TRP A 97 -1.08 7.75 -11.24
N GLU A 98 -0.72 8.55 -10.24
CA GLU A 98 -1.34 8.42 -8.90
C GLU A 98 -2.78 8.90 -8.91
N GLN A 99 -3.10 9.93 -9.70
CA GLN A 99 -4.49 10.35 -9.92
C GLN A 99 -5.37 9.21 -10.45
N LYS A 100 -4.91 8.49 -11.48
CA LYS A 100 -5.64 7.34 -12.05
C LYS A 100 -5.76 6.17 -11.07
N VAL A 101 -4.71 5.87 -10.30
CA VAL A 101 -4.72 4.79 -9.31
C VAL A 101 -5.64 5.10 -8.12
N SER A 102 -5.66 6.35 -7.66
CA SER A 102 -6.52 6.80 -6.56
C SER A 102 -8.01 6.73 -6.94
N TYR A 103 -8.35 7.12 -8.17
CA TYR A 103 -9.71 7.00 -8.69
C TYR A 103 -10.18 5.53 -8.73
N ARG A 104 -9.34 4.62 -9.24
CA ARG A 104 -9.67 3.19 -9.31
C ARG A 104 -9.84 2.54 -7.94
N ARG A 105 -9.02 2.90 -6.93
CA ARG A 105 -9.18 2.38 -5.55
C ARG A 105 -10.50 2.81 -4.91
N THR A 106 -10.85 4.09 -5.06
CA THR A 106 -12.10 4.64 -4.50
C THR A 106 -13.32 3.97 -5.14
N PHE A 107 -13.28 3.76 -6.46
CA PHE A 107 -14.32 3.05 -7.22
C PHE A 107 -14.49 1.58 -6.82
N LEU A 108 -13.40 0.87 -6.53
CA LEU A 108 -13.47 -0.53 -6.09
C LEU A 108 -14.03 -0.63 -4.67
N LEU A 109 -13.63 0.26 -3.76
CA LEU A 109 -14.16 0.28 -2.40
C LEU A 109 -15.64 0.63 -2.37
N SER A 110 -16.10 1.60 -3.19
CA SER A 110 -17.53 1.91 -3.29
C SER A 110 -18.33 0.71 -3.79
N ARG A 111 -17.84 0.00 -4.82
CA ARG A 111 -18.51 -1.21 -5.33
C ARG A 111 -18.59 -2.35 -4.31
N VAL A 112 -17.53 -2.57 -3.54
CA VAL A 112 -17.53 -3.62 -2.50
C VAL A 112 -18.49 -3.22 -1.37
N LEU A 113 -18.45 -1.97 -0.92
CA LEU A 113 -19.34 -1.47 0.14
C LEU A 113 -20.81 -1.48 -0.30
N ASP A 114 -21.12 -1.11 -1.55
CA ASP A 114 -22.47 -1.19 -2.10
C ASP A 114 -22.95 -2.65 -2.14
N LYS A 115 -22.10 -3.59 -2.55
CA LYS A 115 -22.43 -5.02 -2.56
C LYS A 115 -22.70 -5.57 -1.16
N PHE A 116 -21.94 -5.15 -0.15
CA PHE A 116 -22.22 -5.51 1.25
C PHE A 116 -23.50 -4.87 1.77
N ARG A 117 -23.80 -3.63 1.39
CA ARG A 117 -25.02 -2.93 1.79
C ARG A 117 -26.30 -3.59 1.25
N PHE A 118 -26.23 -4.16 0.05
CA PHE A 118 -27.34 -4.92 -0.54
C PHE A 118 -27.54 -6.30 0.11
N ASN A 119 -26.48 -6.92 0.67
CA ASN A 119 -26.56 -8.27 1.22
C ASN A 119 -27.06 -8.34 2.68
N CYS A 120 -27.15 -7.22 3.38
CA CYS A 120 -27.71 -7.14 4.75
C CYS A 120 -29.20 -6.72 4.76
N ARG A 121 -29.87 -6.64 3.59
CA ARG A 121 -31.27 -6.19 3.46
C ARG A 121 -32.23 -7.28 2.98
N ASN A 122 -31.74 -8.51 2.81
CA ASN A 122 -32.51 -9.75 2.64
C ASN A 122 -32.26 -10.66 3.85
#